data_AF-A0A938B8B5-F1
#
_entry.id   AF-A0A938B8B5-F1
#
_cell.length_a   1.000
_cell.length_b   1.000
_cell.length_c   1.000
_cell.angle_alpha   90.00
_cell.angle_beta   90.00
_cell.angle_gamma   90.00
#
_symmetry.space_group_name_H-M   'P 1'
#
loop_
_entity.id
_entity.type
_entity.pdbx_description
1 polymer ?
#
loop_
_entity_poly.entity_id
_entity_poly.type
_entity_poly.pdbx_seq_one_letter_code
_entity_poly.pdbx_strand_id
1 'polypeptide(L)' 'MGCVLIRHGARHDWYQNPRTKVSQPVPRHREIKEHLAKHIIKMLRDET' A
#
# COMPACT_ATOMS: atom_id res chain seq x y z
N MET A 1 8.28 -4.11 -7.18
CA MET A 1 6.98 -3.62 -6.68
C MET A 1 6.02 -3.55 -7.86
N GLY A 2 4.97 -4.37 -7.84
CA GLY A 2 3.93 -4.45 -8.87
C GLY A 2 2.56 -4.54 -8.19
N CYS A 3 2.37 -3.72 -7.16
CA CYS A 3 1.14 -3.71 -6.38
C CYS A 3 -0.02 -3.24 -7.24
N VAL A 4 -1.17 -3.89 -7.12
CA VAL A 4 -2.37 -3.59 -7.91
C VAL A 4 -3.39 -2.88 -7.04
N LEU A 5 -4.05 -1.87 -7.61
CA LEU A 5 -5.20 -1.22 -7.00
C LEU A 5 -6.39 -2.19 -7.04
N ILE A 6 -6.95 -2.51 -5.88
CA ILE A 6 -8.09 -3.44 -5.77
C ILE A 6 -9.40 -2.74 -5.43
N ARG A 7 -9.35 -1.56 -4.79
CA ARG A 7 -10.55 -0.80 -4.39
C ARG A 7 -10.22 0.65 -4.05
N HIS A 8 -11.05 1.58 -4.49
CA HIS A 8 -11.08 2.94 -3.95
C HIS A 8 -11.90 2.97 -2.65
N GLY A 9 -11.27 3.36 -1.53
CA GLY A 9 -11.98 3.72 -0.31
C GLY A 9 -12.35 5.21 -0.32
N ALA A 10 -12.92 5.75 0.78
CA ALA A 10 -13.31 7.16 0.80
C ALA A 10 -12.11 8.12 0.73
N ARG A 11 -11.08 7.91 1.57
CA ARG A 11 -9.89 8.79 1.69
C ARG A 11 -8.56 8.11 1.31
N HIS A 12 -8.61 6.81 1.04
CA HIS A 12 -7.46 5.98 0.69
C HIS A 12 -7.81 5.04 -0.45
N ASP A 13 -6.78 4.48 -1.07
CA ASP A 13 -6.89 3.43 -2.06
C ASP A 13 -6.29 2.14 -1.49
N TRP A 14 -6.90 1.01 -1.79
CA TRP A 14 -6.40 -0.29 -1.36
C TRP A 14 -5.50 -0.87 -2.42
N TYR A 15 -4.23 -1.06 -2.08
CA TYR A 15 -3.26 -1.72 -2.94
C TYR A 15 -2.94 -3.11 -2.37
N GLN A 16 -2.80 -4.08 -3.25
CA GLN A 16 -2.41 -5.45 -2.91
C GLN A 16 -1.12 -5.82 -3.64
N ASN A 17 -0.19 -6.46 -2.94
CA ASN A 17 0.90 -7.17 -3.61
C ASN A 17 0.34 -8.48 -4.19
N PRO A 18 0.35 -8.68 -5.51
CA PRO A 18 -0.27 -9.86 -6.12
C PRO A 18 0.44 -11.18 -5.79
N ARG A 19 1.70 -11.13 -5.34
CA ARG A 19 2.50 -12.32 -4.99
C ARG A 19 2.27 -12.74 -3.54
N THR A 20 2.34 -11.81 -2.60
CA THR A 20 2.14 -12.11 -1.16
C THR A 20 0.68 -12.02 -0.71
N LYS A 21 -0.21 -11.46 -1.53
CA LYS A 21 -1.63 -11.16 -1.24
C LYS A 21 -1.86 -10.16 -0.10
N VAL A 22 -0.81 -9.64 0.52
CA VAL A 22 -0.89 -8.57 1.53
C VAL A 22 -1.48 -7.32 0.89
N SER A 23 -2.44 -6.71 1.58
CA SER A 23 -3.08 -5.46 1.17
C SER A 23 -2.81 -4.36 2.19
N GLN A 24 -2.66 -3.12 1.71
CA GLN A 24 -2.48 -1.93 2.55
C GLN A 24 -3.32 -0.76 2.00
N PRO A 25 -3.93 0.05 2.88
CA PRO A 25 -4.53 1.32 2.49
C PRO A 25 -3.44 2.39 2.26
N VAL A 26 -3.45 3.00 1.09
CA VAL A 26 -2.56 4.11 0.71
C VAL A 26 -3.38 5.41 0.70
N PRO A 27 -3.07 6.39 1.57
CA PRO A 27 -3.78 7.67 1.58
C PRO A 27 -3.62 8.43 0.26
N ARG A 28 -4.66 9.17 -0.15
CA ARG A 28 -4.64 9.97 -1.40
C ARG A 28 -4.14 11.41 -1.23
N HIS A 29 -3.79 11.82 -0.01
CA HIS A 29 -3.23 13.14 0.24
C HIS A 29 -1.70 13.14 0.04
N ARG A 30 -1.14 14.30 -0.31
CA ARG A 30 0.27 14.43 -0.72
C ARG A 30 1.26 14.21 0.43
N GLU A 31 0.90 14.59 1.65
CA GLU A 31 1.78 14.51 2.82
C GLU A 31 1.47 13.30 3.68
N ILE A 32 2.36 12.32 3.75
CA ILE A 32 2.21 11.14 4.62
C ILE A 32 3.34 11.13 5.66
N LYS A 33 3.04 10.64 6.87
CA LYS A 33 4.07 10.48 7.89
C LYS A 33 5.08 9.42 7.45
N GLU A 34 6.37 9.72 7.58
CA GLU A 34 7.46 8.84 7.13
C GLU A 34 7.36 7.41 7.70
N HIS A 35 6.98 7.28 8.98
CA HIS A 35 6.81 5.96 9.59
C HIS A 35 5.71 5.13 8.91
N LEU A 36 4.62 5.79 8.50
CA LEU A 36 3.50 5.13 7.82
C LEU A 36 3.92 4.72 6.40
N ALA A 37 4.64 5.59 5.69
CA ALA A 37 5.19 5.27 4.37
C ALA A 37 6.09 4.03 4.43
N LYS A 38 7.04 4.01 5.36
CA LYS A 38 7.94 2.86 5.59
C LYS A 38 7.17 1.60 5.94
N HIS A 39 6.15 1.70 6.78
CA HIS A 39 5.31 0.56 7.15
C HIS A 39 4.58 -0.02 5.94
N ILE A 40 3.90 0.82 5.14
CA ILE A 40 3.19 0.40 3.92
C ILE A 40 4.15 -0.29 2.96
N ILE A 41 5.33 0.30 2.72
CA ILE A 41 6.37 -0.27 1.85
C ILE A 41 6.84 -1.63 2.39
N LYS A 42 7.12 -1.73 3.70
CA LYS A 42 7.55 -2.97 4.33
C LYS A 42 6.51 -4.07 4.16
N MET A 43 5.23 -3.75 4.39
CA MET A 43 4.13 -4.72 4.27
C MET A 43 3.87 -5.16 2.82
N LEU A 44 4.04 -4.26 1.85
CA LEU A 44 3.82 -4.56 0.43
C LEU A 44 5.06 -5.11 -0.28
N ARG A 45 6.21 -5.17 0.39
CA ARG A 45 7.44 -5.72 -0.19
C ARG A 45 7.28 -7.23 -0.43
N ASP A 46 7.91 -7.70 -1.49
CA ASP A 46 8.19 -9.11 -1.70
C ASP A 46 9.67 -9.33 -1.38
N GLU A 47 9.98 -10.38 -0.61
CA GLU A 47 11.35 -10.73 -0.22
C GLU A 47 12.03 -11.68 -1.22
N THR A 48 11.30 -12.05 -2.27
CA THR A 48 11.78 -12.88 -3.38
C THR A 48 12.58 -12.09 -4.41
#